data_AF-A0A9C9DF35-F1
#
_entry.id   AF-A0A9C9DF35-F1
#
_cell.length_a   1.000
_cell.length_b   1.000
_cell.length_c   1.000
_cell.angle_alpha   90.00
_cell.angle_beta   90.00
_cell.angle_gamma   90.00
#
_symmetry.space_group_name_H-M   'P 1'
#
loop_
_entity.id
_entity.type
_entity.pdbx_description
1 polymer ?
#
loop_
_entity_poly.entity_id
_entity_poly.type
_entity_poly.pdbx_seq_one_letter_code
_entity_poly.pdbx_strand_id
1 'polypeptide(L)'
;MSGGDEARRAFSWPRPPADITLAGDDVHVWRVWLDLPPSEVARLRQLLSPDERERAARFVSPRDRGRYITGRGALRSILGRYLREPPRSLRFRYSPHGKPSLADPLPLRFNLAHSSGLALIAVAWGREIGVDVEIIRAGVADELIARRFFSPREVEELIGLAEEKRQAAFFACWTCKEAYLKARGEGLSIPLDRFAVSVDPDRPAALRYVEGAAKEVARWTLCRLHPWPGYAAALAVEGHGWRLSCWQWDDPPAGRAKRPGP
;
A
#
# COMPACT_ATOMS: atom_id res chain seq x y z
N MET A 1 -2.16 26.27 -13.14
CA MET A 1 -0.85 26.28 -12.46
C MET A 1 -0.99 25.35 -11.26
N SER A 2 -0.34 24.20 -11.08
CA SER A 2 0.84 23.55 -11.67
C SER A 2 0.64 22.03 -11.53
N GLY A 3 0.24 21.34 -12.61
CA GLY A 3 -0.03 19.88 -12.61
C GLY A 3 1.18 19.00 -12.94
N GLY A 4 2.38 19.60 -13.03
CA GLY A 4 3.61 18.92 -13.46
C GLY A 4 4.50 18.38 -12.34
N ASP A 5 4.19 18.67 -11.08
CA ASP A 5 5.13 18.43 -9.95
C ASP A 5 4.87 17.13 -9.17
N GLU A 6 3.76 16.43 -9.44
CA GLU A 6 3.45 15.15 -8.78
C GLU A 6 4.12 13.94 -9.43
N ALA A 7 4.41 14.01 -10.73
CA ALA A 7 4.87 12.85 -11.52
C ALA A 7 6.20 12.25 -11.05
N ARG A 8 7.01 13.02 -10.29
CA ARG A 8 8.29 12.57 -9.72
C ARG A 8 8.56 13.15 -8.34
N ARG A 9 7.54 13.30 -7.49
CA ARG A 9 7.79 13.67 -6.09
C ARG A 9 8.69 12.61 -5.45
N ALA A 10 9.93 12.99 -5.15
CA ALA A 10 10.85 12.15 -4.41
C ALA A 10 10.33 12.03 -2.97
N PHE A 11 9.61 10.94 -2.69
CA PHE A 11 9.15 10.66 -1.34
C PHE A 11 10.36 10.40 -0.44
N SER A 12 10.53 11.24 0.58
CA SER A 12 11.45 10.94 1.66
C SER A 12 10.77 9.95 2.63
N TRP A 13 11.54 8.99 3.13
CA TRP A 13 11.08 8.02 4.12
C TRP A 13 11.95 8.14 5.38
N PRO A 14 11.87 9.26 6.12
CA PRO A 14 12.65 9.46 7.34
C PRO A 14 12.15 8.56 8.48
N ARG A 15 12.94 8.46 9.56
CA ARG A 15 12.44 7.94 10.82
C ARG A 15 11.29 8.85 11.31
N PRO A 16 10.24 8.28 11.91
CA PRO A 16 9.13 9.07 12.44
C PRO A 16 9.61 9.96 13.60
N PRO A 17 8.95 11.10 13.85
CA PRO A 17 9.12 11.84 15.10
C PRO A 17 8.75 10.95 16.30
N ALA A 18 9.20 11.31 17.50
CA ALA A 18 8.82 10.59 18.72
C ALA A 18 7.30 10.64 18.93
N ASP A 19 6.76 11.86 18.92
CA ASP A 19 5.33 12.12 18.97
C ASP A 19 4.76 12.21 17.56
N ILE A 20 3.91 11.25 17.23
CA ILE A 20 3.21 11.24 15.95
C ILE A 20 1.77 11.72 16.13
N THR A 21 1.38 12.69 15.32
CA THR A 21 0.04 13.26 15.29
C THR A 21 -0.56 13.06 13.91
N LEU A 22 -1.84 12.75 13.84
CA LEU A 22 -2.58 12.57 12.60
C LEU A 22 -3.78 13.51 12.61
N ALA A 23 -3.67 14.66 11.93
CA ALA A 23 -4.81 15.55 11.77
C ALA A 23 -5.83 14.95 10.77
N GLY A 24 -7.04 15.53 10.71
CA GLY A 24 -8.13 15.00 9.85
C GLY A 24 -7.82 14.96 8.35
N ASP A 25 -6.90 15.81 7.90
CA ASP A 25 -6.43 15.84 6.50
C ASP A 25 -5.07 15.17 6.31
N ASP A 26 -4.46 14.63 7.36
CA ASP A 26 -3.18 13.94 7.23
C ASP A 26 -3.41 12.48 6.83
N VAL A 27 -2.55 12.00 5.93
CA VAL A 27 -2.45 10.59 5.56
C VAL A 27 -1.01 10.18 5.78
N HIS A 28 -0.81 9.16 6.61
CA HIS A 28 0.52 8.65 6.89
C HIS A 28 0.74 7.30 6.22
N VAL A 29 1.87 7.13 5.53
CA VAL A 29 2.27 5.83 4.96
C VAL A 29 3.60 5.41 5.55
N TRP A 30 3.63 4.18 6.06
CA TRP A 30 4.82 3.59 6.67
C TRP A 30 5.41 2.54 5.77
N ARG A 31 6.73 2.57 5.58
CA ARG A 31 7.50 1.47 5.00
C ARG A 31 8.06 0.60 6.12
N VAL A 32 7.91 -0.71 5.95
CA VAL A 32 8.38 -1.75 6.87
C VAL A 32 9.17 -2.80 6.09
N TRP A 33 10.36 -3.13 6.55
CA TRP A 33 11.14 -4.25 6.04
C TRP A 33 10.75 -5.54 6.76
N LEU A 34 10.38 -6.56 6.00
CA LEU A 34 9.79 -7.78 6.57
C LEU A 34 10.83 -8.85 6.92
N ASP A 35 11.95 -8.85 6.22
CA ASP A 35 13.07 -9.78 6.43
C ASP A 35 13.98 -9.26 7.56
N LEU A 36 13.53 -9.42 8.82
CA LEU A 36 14.27 -9.02 10.03
C LEU A 36 15.05 -10.19 10.66
N PRO A 37 16.07 -9.90 11.49
CA PRO A 37 16.76 -10.92 12.28
C PRO A 37 15.79 -11.73 13.18
N PRO A 38 16.06 -13.03 13.43
CA PRO A 38 15.18 -13.88 14.24
C PRO A 38 14.85 -13.34 15.63
N SER A 39 15.77 -12.62 16.27
CA SER A 39 15.55 -11.98 17.58
C SER A 39 14.47 -10.90 17.52
N GLU A 40 14.48 -10.05 16.49
CA GLU A 40 13.45 -9.03 16.28
C GLU A 40 12.10 -9.65 15.91
N VAL A 41 12.10 -10.69 15.07
CA VAL A 41 10.87 -11.45 14.77
C VAL A 41 10.28 -12.06 16.05
N ALA A 42 11.12 -12.62 16.94
CA ALA A 42 10.68 -13.18 18.21
C ALA A 42 10.10 -12.10 19.14
N ARG A 43 10.71 -10.91 19.20
CA ARG A 43 10.20 -9.75 19.95
C ARG A 43 8.84 -9.29 19.41
N LEU A 44 8.71 -9.16 18.09
CA LEU A 44 7.45 -8.77 17.44
C LEU A 44 6.35 -9.81 17.65
N ARG A 45 6.69 -11.12 17.65
CA ARG A 45 5.74 -12.22 17.95
C ARG A 45 5.04 -12.04 19.30
N GLN A 46 5.71 -11.43 20.29
CA GLN A 46 5.11 -11.19 21.60
C GLN A 46 3.95 -10.18 21.56
N LEU A 47 3.90 -9.32 20.53
CA LEU A 47 2.84 -8.33 20.34
C LEU A 47 1.58 -8.91 19.69
N LEU A 48 1.71 -10.05 19.01
CA LEU A 48 0.61 -10.67 18.27
C LEU A 48 -0.44 -11.25 19.22
N SER A 49 -1.71 -11.16 18.81
CA SER A 49 -2.83 -11.84 19.47
C SER A 49 -2.78 -13.36 19.25
N PRO A 50 -3.50 -14.16 20.05
CA PRO A 50 -3.50 -15.62 19.90
C PRO A 50 -3.85 -16.11 18.49
N ASP A 51 -4.87 -15.51 17.86
CA ASP A 51 -5.32 -15.84 16.50
C ASP A 51 -4.25 -15.55 15.43
N GLU A 52 -3.52 -14.44 15.57
CA GLU A 52 -2.40 -14.12 14.68
C GLU A 52 -1.23 -15.07 14.88
N ARG A 53 -0.93 -15.46 16.13
CA ARG A 53 0.15 -16.43 16.42
C ARG A 53 -0.18 -17.79 15.83
N GLU A 54 -1.44 -18.20 15.89
CA GLU A 54 -1.93 -19.43 15.27
C GLU A 54 -1.83 -19.33 13.74
N ARG A 55 -2.29 -18.24 13.13
CA ARG A 55 -2.14 -18.01 11.70
C ARG A 55 -0.68 -18.01 11.26
N ALA A 56 0.21 -17.40 12.03
CA ALA A 56 1.65 -17.45 11.78
C ALA A 56 2.18 -18.89 11.78
N ALA A 57 1.70 -19.75 12.69
CA ALA A 57 2.13 -21.14 12.78
C ALA A 57 1.73 -21.99 11.56
N ARG A 58 0.69 -21.59 10.81
CA ARG A 58 0.22 -22.28 9.60
C ARG A 58 1.12 -22.09 8.38
N PHE A 59 2.03 -21.11 8.39
CA PHE A 59 2.98 -20.93 7.30
C PHE A 59 4.05 -22.04 7.31
N VAL A 60 4.14 -22.77 6.19
CA VAL A 60 5.16 -23.82 5.98
C VAL A 60 6.55 -23.21 5.86
N SER A 61 6.68 -22.14 5.07
CA SER A 61 7.92 -21.41 4.86
C SER A 61 8.31 -20.61 6.11
N PRO A 62 9.47 -20.87 6.73
CA PRO A 62 9.95 -20.09 7.88
C PRO A 62 10.11 -18.61 7.54
N ARG A 63 10.48 -18.30 6.30
CA ARG A 63 10.62 -16.92 5.82
C ARG A 63 9.28 -16.22 5.76
N ASP A 64 8.26 -16.84 5.15
CA ASP A 64 6.93 -16.22 5.04
C ASP A 64 6.26 -16.12 6.42
N ARG A 65 6.49 -17.09 7.30
CA ARG A 65 6.11 -17.00 8.72
C ARG A 65 6.75 -15.79 9.39
N GLY A 66 8.06 -15.60 9.21
CA GLY A 66 8.80 -14.46 9.76
C GLY A 66 8.25 -13.13 9.24
N ARG A 67 8.06 -13.01 7.93
CA ARG A 67 7.49 -11.82 7.29
C ARG A 67 6.09 -11.50 7.78
N TYR A 68 5.23 -12.52 7.93
CA TYR A 68 3.89 -12.34 8.49
C TYR A 68 3.96 -11.80 9.92
N ILE A 69 4.80 -12.38 10.78
CA ILE A 69 5.00 -11.92 12.16
C ILE A 69 5.49 -10.47 12.17
N THR A 70 6.50 -10.15 11.36
CA THR A 70 7.04 -8.79 11.26
C THR A 70 5.96 -7.79 10.84
N GLY A 71 5.23 -8.07 9.76
CA GLY A 71 4.19 -7.20 9.25
C GLY A 71 3.08 -6.95 10.28
N ARG A 72 2.63 -7.99 10.98
CA ARG A 72 1.61 -7.86 12.04
C ARG A 72 2.13 -7.12 13.27
N GLY A 73 3.34 -7.45 13.73
CA GLY A 73 3.96 -6.77 14.86
C GLY A 73 4.19 -5.29 14.59
N ALA A 74 4.66 -4.93 13.39
CA ALA A 74 4.82 -3.56 12.95
C ALA A 74 3.47 -2.83 12.87
N LEU A 75 2.44 -3.45 12.27
CA LEU A 75 1.09 -2.89 12.22
C LEU A 75 0.56 -2.55 13.61
N ARG A 76 0.62 -3.49 14.55
CA ARG A 76 0.16 -3.27 15.93
C ARG A 76 0.95 -2.16 16.61
N SER A 77 2.27 -2.13 16.40
CA SER A 77 3.15 -1.11 16.98
C SER A 77 2.85 0.28 16.42
N ILE A 78 2.66 0.40 15.12
CA ILE A 78 2.34 1.65 14.44
C ILE A 78 0.97 2.17 14.90
N LEU A 79 -0.06 1.33 14.87
CA LEU A 79 -1.40 1.73 15.31
C LEU A 79 -1.45 2.09 16.79
N GLY A 80 -0.70 1.38 17.64
CA GLY A 80 -0.58 1.69 19.07
C GLY A 80 -0.06 3.11 19.32
N ARG A 81 0.80 3.65 18.43
CA ARG A 81 1.28 5.03 18.53
C ARG A 81 0.18 6.06 18.27
N TYR A 82 -0.66 5.83 17.25
CA TYR A 82 -1.78 6.73 16.95
C TYR A 82 -2.87 6.67 18.01
N LEU A 83 -3.13 5.49 18.55
CA LEU A 83 -4.17 5.24 19.54
C LEU A 83 -3.71 5.52 20.98
N ARG A 84 -2.40 5.69 21.20
CA ARG A 84 -1.77 5.75 22.53
C ARG A 84 -2.13 4.53 23.39
N GLU A 85 -2.16 3.37 22.76
CA GLU A 85 -2.49 2.09 23.38
C GLU A 85 -1.37 1.06 23.23
N PRO A 86 -1.23 0.12 24.18
CA PRO A 86 -0.31 -1.00 24.02
C PRO A 86 -0.61 -1.82 22.74
N PRO A 87 0.37 -2.15 21.88
CA PRO A 87 0.14 -2.90 20.64
C PRO A 87 -0.63 -4.22 20.82
N ARG A 88 -0.46 -4.85 22.00
CA ARG A 88 -1.11 -6.10 22.40
C ARG A 88 -2.60 -5.94 22.78
N SER A 89 -3.06 -4.75 23.19
CA SER A 89 -4.47 -4.51 23.55
C SER A 89 -5.37 -4.32 22.34
N LEU A 90 -4.78 -3.90 21.20
CA LEU A 90 -5.52 -3.64 19.98
C LEU A 90 -6.30 -4.88 19.53
N ARG A 91 -7.58 -4.71 19.23
CA ARG A 91 -8.44 -5.77 18.69
C ARG A 91 -8.78 -5.47 17.25
N PHE A 92 -8.70 -6.48 16.40
CA PHE A 92 -9.07 -6.38 14.99
C PHE A 92 -10.32 -7.19 14.68
N ARG A 93 -11.12 -6.68 13.76
CA ARG A 93 -12.17 -7.43 13.06
C ARG A 93 -11.82 -7.51 11.59
N TYR A 94 -12.38 -8.50 10.89
CA TYR A 94 -12.12 -8.72 9.48
C TYR A 94 -13.42 -8.63 8.71
N SER A 95 -13.41 -7.93 7.57
CA SER A 95 -14.52 -7.96 6.62
C SER A 95 -14.67 -9.36 6.01
N PRO A 96 -15.80 -9.66 5.33
CA PRO A 96 -15.96 -10.91 4.58
C PRO A 96 -14.85 -11.16 3.55
N HIS A 97 -14.21 -10.10 3.05
CA HIS A 97 -13.09 -10.15 2.11
C HIS A 97 -11.71 -10.13 2.80
N GLY A 98 -11.67 -10.26 4.13
CA GLY A 98 -10.44 -10.37 4.90
C GLY A 98 -9.73 -9.04 5.17
N LYS A 99 -10.33 -7.87 4.85
CA LYS A 99 -9.76 -6.55 5.18
C LYS A 99 -9.84 -6.34 6.70
N PRO A 100 -8.70 -6.16 7.39
CA PRO A 100 -8.71 -5.88 8.82
C PRO A 100 -9.16 -4.44 9.12
N SER A 101 -9.81 -4.26 10.25
CA SER A 101 -10.23 -2.98 10.82
C SER A 101 -10.12 -3.03 12.35
N LEU A 102 -10.07 -1.87 13.02
CA LEU A 102 -10.14 -1.84 14.49
C LEU A 102 -11.52 -2.28 14.96
N ALA A 103 -11.55 -3.08 16.03
CA ALA A 103 -12.78 -3.56 16.62
C ALA A 103 -13.54 -2.48 17.40
N ASP A 104 -12.82 -1.47 17.86
CA ASP A 104 -13.35 -0.34 18.60
C ASP A 104 -13.88 0.72 17.61
N PRO A 105 -14.97 1.43 17.93
CA PRO A 105 -15.67 2.33 17.00
C PRO A 105 -14.95 3.67 16.85
N LEU A 106 -13.66 3.63 16.50
CA LEU A 106 -12.85 4.80 16.21
C LEU A 106 -12.85 5.08 14.71
N PRO A 107 -12.78 6.36 14.29
CA PRO A 107 -12.69 6.71 12.88
C PRO A 107 -11.27 6.55 12.31
N LEU A 108 -10.30 6.00 13.06
CA LEU A 108 -9.00 5.61 12.49
C LEU A 108 -9.21 4.53 11.42
N ARG A 109 -8.66 4.76 10.23
CA ARG A 109 -8.66 3.81 9.13
C ARG A 109 -7.22 3.45 8.79
N PHE A 110 -7.01 2.21 8.40
CA PHE A 110 -5.71 1.75 7.96
C PHE A 110 -5.83 0.71 6.85
N ASN A 111 -4.75 0.56 6.09
CA ASN A 111 -4.59 -0.51 5.14
C ASN A 111 -3.15 -1.00 5.12
N LEU A 112 -2.95 -2.28 4.81
CA LEU A 112 -1.64 -2.90 4.75
C LEU A 112 -1.51 -3.67 3.43
N ALA A 113 -0.38 -3.50 2.76
CA ALA A 113 0.02 -4.31 1.61
C ALA A 113 1.47 -4.72 1.75
N HIS A 114 1.85 -5.82 1.11
CA HIS A 114 3.23 -6.28 1.10
C HIS A 114 3.56 -7.00 -0.20
N SER A 115 4.80 -6.85 -0.65
CA SER A 115 5.33 -7.65 -1.74
C SER A 115 6.80 -7.94 -1.47
N SER A 116 7.18 -9.21 -1.64
CA SER A 116 8.50 -9.71 -1.28
C SER A 116 8.90 -9.33 0.17
N GLY A 117 9.96 -8.56 0.35
CA GLY A 117 10.52 -8.20 1.67
C GLY A 117 10.07 -6.84 2.21
N LEU A 118 9.09 -6.18 1.58
CA LEU A 118 8.66 -4.83 1.94
C LEU A 118 7.14 -4.79 2.13
N ALA A 119 6.69 -4.08 3.17
CA ALA A 119 5.30 -3.75 3.40
C ALA A 119 5.08 -2.24 3.46
N LEU A 120 3.88 -1.83 3.07
CA LEU A 120 3.34 -0.49 3.32
C LEU A 120 2.15 -0.57 4.26
N ILE A 121 2.07 0.38 5.18
CA ILE A 121 0.93 0.56 6.09
C ILE A 121 0.45 2.01 5.98
N ALA A 122 -0.74 2.21 5.45
CA ALA A 122 -1.37 3.51 5.34
C ALA A 122 -2.34 3.73 6.50
N VAL A 123 -2.40 4.96 7.03
CA VAL A 123 -3.22 5.36 8.17
C VAL A 123 -3.83 6.74 7.92
N ALA A 124 -5.13 6.88 8.16
CA ALA A 124 -5.88 8.14 8.03
C ALA A 124 -7.00 8.23 9.08
N TRP A 125 -7.47 9.45 9.38
CA TRP A 125 -8.63 9.67 10.24
C TRP A 125 -9.88 9.97 9.40
N GLY A 126 -10.97 9.24 9.64
CA GLY A 126 -12.29 9.53 9.05
C GLY A 126 -12.41 9.35 7.53
N ARG A 127 -11.42 8.72 6.87
CA ARG A 127 -11.37 8.55 5.42
C ARG A 127 -11.06 7.10 5.07
N GLU A 128 -11.81 6.52 4.14
CA GLU A 128 -11.46 5.20 3.61
C GLU A 128 -10.12 5.27 2.86
N ILE A 129 -9.31 4.22 3.04
CA ILE A 129 -7.92 4.20 2.57
C ILE A 129 -7.50 2.80 2.13
N GLY A 130 -6.70 2.75 1.07
CA GLY A 130 -6.11 1.55 0.52
C GLY A 130 -4.70 1.82 0.02
N VAL A 131 -3.78 0.89 0.23
CA VAL A 131 -2.42 0.96 -0.26
C VAL A 131 -2.08 -0.35 -0.95
N ASP A 132 -1.26 -0.28 -1.99
CA ASP A 132 -0.70 -1.45 -2.63
C ASP A 132 0.78 -1.27 -2.93
N VAL A 133 1.52 -2.37 -3.00
CA VAL A 133 2.94 -2.38 -3.33
C VAL A 133 3.32 -3.67 -4.02
N GLU A 134 4.06 -3.57 -5.12
CA GLU A 134 4.57 -4.71 -5.87
C GLU A 134 6.04 -4.56 -6.22
N ILE A 135 6.78 -5.67 -6.13
CA ILE A 135 8.14 -5.74 -6.65
C ILE A 135 8.09 -5.84 -8.18
N ILE A 136 8.80 -4.94 -8.86
CA ILE A 136 8.89 -4.92 -10.31
C ILE A 136 9.78 -6.10 -10.74
N ARG A 137 9.20 -7.03 -11.52
CA ARG A 137 9.91 -8.21 -12.05
C ARG A 137 9.85 -8.20 -13.57
N ALA A 138 11.00 -8.49 -14.20
CA ALA A 138 11.08 -8.75 -15.63
C ALA A 138 10.16 -9.91 -16.03
N GLY A 139 9.54 -9.82 -17.21
CA GLY A 139 8.69 -10.87 -17.78
C GLY A 139 7.30 -11.03 -17.17
N VAL A 140 6.92 -10.26 -16.15
CA VAL A 140 5.56 -10.29 -15.55
C VAL A 140 4.63 -9.24 -16.18
N ALA A 141 5.17 -8.13 -16.66
CA ALA A 141 4.42 -7.11 -17.40
C ALA A 141 4.12 -7.60 -18.82
N ASP A 142 3.33 -8.67 -18.89
CA ASP A 142 2.95 -9.37 -20.10
C ASP A 142 1.58 -8.88 -20.61
N GLU A 143 1.44 -8.81 -21.92
CA GLU A 143 0.23 -8.31 -22.57
C GLU A 143 -1.01 -9.16 -22.25
N LEU A 144 -0.87 -10.48 -22.12
CA LEU A 144 -2.00 -11.36 -21.78
C LEU A 144 -2.49 -11.11 -20.36
N ILE A 145 -1.56 -10.82 -19.43
CA ILE A 145 -1.92 -10.46 -18.06
C ILE A 145 -2.62 -9.09 -18.05
N ALA A 146 -2.10 -8.11 -18.79
CA ALA A 146 -2.75 -6.82 -18.93
C ALA A 146 -4.16 -6.96 -19.51
N ARG A 147 -4.35 -7.74 -20.59
CA ARG A 147 -5.66 -7.99 -21.21
C ARG A 147 -6.65 -8.72 -20.31
N ARG A 148 -6.16 -9.51 -19.35
CA ARG A 148 -7.01 -10.23 -18.40
C ARG A 148 -7.54 -9.35 -17.27
N PHE A 149 -6.80 -8.32 -16.89
CA PHE A 149 -7.10 -7.54 -15.67
C PHE A 149 -7.33 -6.05 -15.92
N PHE A 150 -6.80 -5.47 -17.00
CA PHE A 150 -6.99 -4.05 -17.30
C PHE A 150 -8.15 -3.85 -18.26
N SER A 151 -8.78 -2.68 -18.18
CA SER A 151 -9.78 -2.26 -19.14
C SER A 151 -9.16 -2.16 -20.55
N PRO A 152 -9.96 -2.34 -21.62
CA PRO A 152 -9.43 -2.24 -22.99
C PRO A 152 -8.69 -0.93 -23.28
N ARG A 153 -9.14 0.18 -22.70
CA ARG A 153 -8.48 1.51 -22.84
C ARG A 153 -7.13 1.56 -22.15
N GLU A 154 -7.00 0.97 -20.96
CA GLU A 154 -5.72 0.90 -20.25
C GLU A 154 -4.73 0.01 -20.99
N VAL A 155 -5.19 -1.08 -21.61
CA VAL A 155 -4.35 -1.95 -22.45
C VAL A 155 -3.85 -1.20 -23.68
N GLU A 156 -4.72 -0.46 -24.36
CA GLU A 156 -4.35 0.36 -25.52
C GLU A 156 -3.32 1.43 -25.13
N GLU A 157 -3.55 2.17 -24.04
CA GLU A 157 -2.61 3.16 -23.52
C GLU A 157 -1.27 2.51 -23.16
N LEU A 158 -1.28 1.36 -22.47
CA LEU A 158 -0.08 0.62 -22.08
C LEU A 158 0.76 0.19 -23.29
N ILE A 159 0.13 -0.40 -24.31
CA ILE A 159 0.80 -0.86 -25.53
C ILE A 159 1.32 0.33 -26.35
N GLY A 160 0.61 1.45 -26.33
CA GLY A 160 1.02 2.69 -27.00
C GLY A 160 2.26 3.37 -26.40
N LEU A 161 2.66 3.03 -25.17
CA LEU A 161 3.87 3.56 -24.55
C LEU A 161 5.15 2.98 -25.17
N ALA A 162 6.24 3.75 -25.07
CA ALA A 162 7.59 3.26 -25.37
C ALA A 162 7.92 2.01 -24.54
N GLU A 163 8.59 1.03 -25.15
CA GLU A 163 8.81 -0.31 -24.58
C GLU A 163 9.45 -0.24 -23.19
N GLU A 164 10.40 0.68 -22.99
CA GLU A 164 11.14 0.87 -21.75
C GLU A 164 10.25 1.35 -20.59
N LYS A 165 9.11 1.98 -20.90
CA LYS A 165 8.14 2.46 -19.91
C LYS A 165 7.06 1.44 -19.59
N ARG A 166 6.79 0.48 -20.48
CA ARG A 166 5.64 -0.44 -20.37
C ARG A 166 5.66 -1.23 -19.06
N GLN A 167 6.83 -1.73 -18.65
CA GLN A 167 6.93 -2.48 -17.40
C GLN A 167 6.57 -1.61 -16.19
N ALA A 168 7.13 -0.41 -16.09
CA ALA A 168 6.83 0.51 -14.99
C ALA A 168 5.35 0.93 -15.00
N ALA A 169 4.80 1.21 -16.18
CA ALA A 169 3.40 1.56 -16.38
C ALA A 169 2.45 0.43 -15.98
N PHE A 170 2.76 -0.82 -16.33
CA PHE A 170 1.98 -1.99 -15.93
C PHE A 170 1.85 -2.08 -14.41
N PHE A 171 2.98 -2.05 -13.68
CA PHE A 171 2.95 -2.15 -12.23
C PHE A 171 2.35 -0.90 -11.56
N ALA A 172 2.52 0.29 -12.15
CA ALA A 172 1.88 1.52 -11.67
C ALA A 172 0.35 1.45 -11.82
N CYS A 173 -0.15 0.94 -12.96
CA CYS A 173 -1.57 0.70 -13.19
C CYS A 173 -2.11 -0.35 -12.21
N TRP A 174 -1.46 -1.51 -12.12
CA TRP A 174 -1.82 -2.60 -11.22
C TRP A 174 -1.99 -2.13 -9.78
N THR A 175 -0.94 -1.49 -9.23
CA THR A 175 -0.95 -1.02 -7.84
C THR A 175 -2.01 0.05 -7.60
N CYS A 176 -2.27 0.95 -8.55
CA CYS A 176 -3.36 1.93 -8.43
C CYS A 176 -4.73 1.25 -8.34
N LYS A 177 -4.98 0.23 -9.17
CA LYS A 177 -6.25 -0.49 -9.18
C LYS A 177 -6.44 -1.28 -7.88
N GLU A 178 -5.43 -2.01 -7.44
CA GLU A 178 -5.45 -2.76 -6.17
C GLU A 178 -5.60 -1.84 -4.96
N ALA A 179 -4.92 -0.69 -4.93
CA ALA A 179 -5.06 0.29 -3.85
C ALA A 179 -6.51 0.81 -3.77
N TYR A 180 -7.14 1.11 -4.91
CA TYR A 180 -8.55 1.51 -4.96
C TYR A 180 -9.50 0.42 -4.45
N LEU A 181 -9.35 -0.82 -4.90
CA LEU A 181 -10.17 -1.95 -4.42
C LEU A 181 -10.01 -2.19 -2.92
N LYS A 182 -8.77 -2.12 -2.42
CA LYS A 182 -8.47 -2.21 -0.99
C LYS A 182 -9.12 -1.08 -0.20
N ALA A 183 -9.17 0.13 -0.75
CA ALA A 183 -9.82 1.26 -0.11
C ALA A 183 -11.33 1.06 -0.01
N ARG A 184 -11.98 0.61 -1.09
CA ARG A 184 -13.40 0.23 -1.13
C ARG A 184 -13.74 -0.90 -0.16
N GLY A 185 -12.81 -1.81 0.10
CA GLY A 185 -13.00 -2.92 1.05
C GLY A 185 -13.87 -4.07 0.51
N GLU A 186 -14.20 -4.03 -0.78
CA GLU A 186 -15.04 -5.00 -1.47
C GLU A 186 -14.22 -6.20 -2.02
N GLY A 187 -12.89 -6.15 -1.90
CA GLY A 187 -12.00 -7.17 -2.44
C GLY A 187 -12.04 -7.19 -3.97
N LEU A 188 -11.93 -8.38 -4.57
CA LEU A 188 -12.01 -8.60 -6.03
C LEU A 188 -13.46 -8.66 -6.56
N SER A 189 -14.46 -8.22 -5.78
CA SER A 189 -15.86 -8.24 -6.21
C SER A 189 -16.15 -7.28 -7.36
N ILE A 190 -15.34 -6.22 -7.51
CA ILE A 190 -15.34 -5.33 -8.66
C ILE A 190 -14.28 -5.87 -9.64
N PRO A 191 -14.70 -6.39 -10.80
CA PRO A 191 -13.77 -6.76 -11.86
C PRO A 191 -12.87 -5.57 -12.24
N LEU A 192 -11.57 -5.83 -12.35
CA LEU A 192 -10.58 -4.81 -12.62
C LEU A 192 -10.78 -4.12 -13.99
N ASP A 193 -11.50 -4.74 -14.93
CA ASP A 193 -11.84 -4.18 -16.24
C ASP A 193 -13.04 -3.21 -16.22
N ARG A 194 -13.80 -3.14 -15.11
CA ARG A 194 -14.98 -2.25 -14.95
C ARG A 194 -14.66 -0.84 -14.46
N PHE A 195 -13.39 -0.52 -14.26
CA PHE A 195 -12.93 0.83 -13.95
C PHE A 195 -11.55 1.06 -14.56
N ALA A 196 -11.19 2.33 -14.77
CA ALA A 196 -9.92 2.69 -15.36
C ALA A 196 -9.16 3.70 -14.50
N VAL A 197 -7.84 3.57 -14.43
CA VAL A 197 -6.91 4.50 -13.80
C VAL A 197 -5.93 5.08 -14.83
N SER A 198 -5.21 6.16 -14.49
CA SER A 198 -4.09 6.64 -15.32
C SER A 198 -3.03 5.54 -15.49
N VAL A 199 -2.62 5.23 -16.73
CA VAL A 199 -1.58 4.22 -17.01
C VAL A 199 -0.20 4.85 -17.12
N ASP A 200 -0.06 5.97 -17.83
CA ASP A 200 1.21 6.66 -18.02
C ASP A 200 1.87 7.01 -16.67
N PRO A 201 3.08 6.47 -16.37
CA PRO A 201 3.78 6.70 -15.12
C PRO A 201 4.20 8.17 -14.93
N ASP A 202 4.38 8.92 -16.02
CA ASP A 202 4.78 10.33 -15.99
C ASP A 202 3.59 11.30 -15.81
N ARG A 203 2.34 10.79 -15.74
CA ARG A 203 1.14 11.58 -15.43
C ARG A 203 0.67 11.35 -14.00
N PRO A 204 -0.01 12.32 -13.36
CA PRO A 204 -0.64 12.09 -12.06
C PRO A 204 -1.59 10.88 -12.08
N ALA A 205 -1.52 10.10 -10.99
CA ALA A 205 -2.42 8.98 -10.79
C ALA A 205 -3.84 9.50 -10.56
N ALA A 206 -4.81 8.93 -11.26
CA ALA A 206 -6.21 9.33 -11.13
C ALA A 206 -7.10 8.14 -11.45
N LEU A 207 -8.22 8.03 -10.74
CA LEU A 207 -9.35 7.21 -11.16
C LEU A 207 -10.03 7.95 -12.32
N ARG A 208 -10.16 7.32 -13.48
CA ARG A 208 -10.66 7.97 -14.72
C ARG A 208 -12.10 7.61 -15.00
N TYR A 209 -12.49 6.39 -14.67
CA TYR A 209 -13.79 5.84 -14.99
C TYR A 209 -14.15 4.75 -14.01
N VAL A 210 -15.42 4.67 -13.63
CA VAL A 210 -16.01 3.52 -12.91
C VAL A 210 -17.37 3.26 -13.53
N GLU A 211 -17.58 2.03 -14.03
CA GLU A 211 -18.83 1.64 -14.66
C GLU A 211 -20.00 1.79 -13.68
N GLY A 212 -21.06 2.48 -14.11
CA GLY A 212 -22.27 2.70 -13.30
C GLY A 212 -22.09 3.60 -12.07
N ALA A 213 -20.89 4.14 -11.81
CA ALA A 213 -20.57 4.85 -10.58
C ALA A 213 -19.68 6.09 -10.80
N ALA A 214 -20.08 6.99 -11.71
CA ALA A 214 -19.32 8.20 -12.04
C ALA A 214 -18.96 9.08 -10.83
N LYS A 215 -19.78 9.05 -9.76
CA LYS A 215 -19.50 9.78 -8.50
C LYS A 215 -18.23 9.29 -7.81
N GLU A 216 -17.83 8.03 -8.00
CA GLU A 216 -16.62 7.47 -7.40
C GLU A 216 -15.36 8.14 -7.98
N VAL A 217 -15.35 8.50 -9.27
CA VAL A 217 -14.22 9.24 -9.89
C VAL A 217 -13.94 10.54 -9.13
N ALA A 218 -14.98 11.26 -8.72
CA ALA A 218 -14.86 12.50 -7.95
C ALA A 218 -14.68 12.26 -6.43
N ARG A 219 -14.80 11.03 -5.94
CA ARG A 219 -14.70 10.70 -4.51
C ARG A 219 -13.28 10.32 -4.11
N TRP A 220 -12.45 9.85 -5.02
CA TRP A 220 -11.14 9.28 -4.71
C TRP A 220 -9.99 10.10 -5.27
N THR A 221 -8.93 10.28 -4.47
CA THR A 221 -7.62 10.69 -4.96
C THR A 221 -6.68 9.50 -4.95
N LEU A 222 -5.95 9.30 -6.05
CA LEU A 222 -4.88 8.30 -6.15
C LEU A 222 -3.52 8.98 -6.11
N CYS A 223 -2.53 8.31 -5.54
CA CYS A 223 -1.14 8.77 -5.54
C CYS A 223 -0.21 7.58 -5.72
N ARG A 224 0.71 7.67 -6.68
CA ARG A 224 1.78 6.66 -6.84
C ARG A 224 2.88 6.95 -5.85
N LEU A 225 3.37 5.90 -5.20
CA LEU A 225 4.43 5.94 -4.22
C LEU A 225 5.66 5.21 -4.75
N HIS A 226 6.84 5.69 -4.36
CA HIS A 226 8.12 5.07 -4.67
C HIS A 226 8.82 4.67 -3.36
N PRO A 227 8.42 3.54 -2.75
CA PRO A 227 8.92 3.17 -1.44
C PRO A 227 10.35 2.67 -1.48
N TRP A 228 10.81 2.11 -2.60
CA TRP A 228 12.21 1.70 -2.78
C TRP A 228 12.47 1.42 -4.27
N PRO A 229 13.71 1.55 -4.77
CA PRO A 229 14.05 1.11 -6.12
C PRO A 229 13.60 -0.33 -6.40
N GLY A 230 12.98 -0.54 -7.56
CA GLY A 230 12.43 -1.84 -7.95
C GLY A 230 11.07 -2.18 -7.34
N TYR A 231 10.39 -1.23 -6.70
CA TYR A 231 9.01 -1.37 -6.25
C TYR A 231 8.12 -0.31 -6.89
N ALA A 232 6.93 -0.72 -7.31
CA ALA A 232 5.81 0.17 -7.60
C ALA A 232 4.83 0.13 -6.43
N ALA A 233 4.22 1.25 -6.10
CA ALA A 233 3.19 1.30 -5.08
C ALA A 233 2.18 2.40 -5.39
N ALA A 234 1.00 2.27 -4.82
CA ALA A 234 -0.02 3.30 -4.92
C ALA A 234 -0.84 3.39 -3.63
N LEU A 235 -1.43 4.56 -3.46
CA LEU A 235 -2.31 4.92 -2.36
C LEU A 235 -3.62 5.43 -2.97
N ALA A 236 -4.74 4.96 -2.42
CA ALA A 236 -6.07 5.46 -2.70
C ALA A 236 -6.69 5.98 -1.42
N VAL A 237 -7.15 7.23 -1.42
CA VAL A 237 -7.75 7.88 -0.25
C VAL A 237 -9.07 8.53 -0.65
N GLU A 238 -10.06 8.37 0.21
CA GLU A 238 -11.34 9.06 0.08
C GLU A 238 -11.21 10.56 0.33
N GLY A 239 -11.85 11.34 -0.55
CA GLY A 239 -11.82 12.79 -0.58
C GLY A 239 -10.53 13.34 -1.18
N HIS A 240 -10.42 14.67 -1.11
CA HIS A 240 -9.32 15.44 -1.69
C HIS A 240 -8.61 16.27 -0.62
N GLY A 241 -7.52 16.96 -1.01
CA GLY A 241 -6.85 17.98 -0.21
C GLY A 241 -6.08 17.46 1.00
N TRP A 242 -5.89 16.15 1.10
CA TRP A 242 -5.10 15.54 2.18
C TRP A 242 -3.60 15.78 1.99
N ARG A 243 -2.85 15.70 3.09
CA ARG A 243 -1.39 15.84 3.14
C ARG A 243 -0.75 14.50 3.47
N LEU A 244 0.10 14.03 2.57
CA LEU A 244 0.81 12.77 2.75
C LEU A 244 2.14 12.97 3.47
N SER A 245 2.36 12.19 4.53
CA SER A 245 3.66 12.00 5.16
C SER A 245 4.09 10.54 5.09
N CYS A 246 5.35 10.31 4.73
CA CYS A 246 5.92 8.96 4.62
C CYS A 246 6.94 8.71 5.74
N TRP A 247 6.93 7.51 6.31
CA TRP A 247 7.76 7.15 7.46
C TRP A 247 8.43 5.80 7.28
N GLN A 248 9.62 5.65 7.84
CA GLN A 248 10.36 4.39 7.88
C GLN A 248 10.32 3.79 9.29
N TRP A 249 9.76 2.58 9.41
CA TRP A 249 9.57 1.89 10.69
C TRP A 249 10.87 1.30 11.26
N ASP A 250 11.67 0.67 10.41
CA ASP A 250 12.88 -0.10 10.74
C ASP A 250 14.03 0.29 9.78
N ASP A 251 15.25 -0.17 10.06
CA ASP A 251 16.38 0.08 9.15
C ASP A 251 16.28 -0.79 7.89
N PRO A 252 16.78 -0.30 6.73
CA PRO A 252 16.85 -1.15 5.56
C PRO A 252 17.85 -2.29 5.80
N PRO A 253 17.61 -3.49 5.23
CA PRO A 253 18.55 -4.59 5.34
C PRO A 253 19.95 -4.17 4.90
N ALA A 254 20.97 -4.57 5.66
CA ALA A 254 22.37 -4.34 5.32
C ALA A 254 22.65 -4.82 3.88
N GLY A 255 23.33 -3.99 3.07
CA GLY A 255 23.63 -4.28 1.66
C GLY A 255 22.62 -3.73 0.64
N ARG A 256 21.45 -3.24 1.07
CA ARG A 256 20.56 -2.41 0.22
C ARG A 256 20.90 -0.93 0.43
N ALA A 257 22.08 -0.50 -0.02
CA ALA A 257 22.44 0.91 -0.02
C ALA A 257 21.39 1.72 -0.79
N LYS A 258 21.05 2.93 -0.30
CA LYS A 258 20.43 3.96 -1.14
C LYS A 258 21.37 4.16 -2.33
N ARG A 259 21.05 3.62 -3.50
CA ARG A 259 21.64 4.19 -4.72
C ARG A 259 21.14 5.64 -4.77
N PRO A 260 22.02 6.66 -4.79
CA PRO A 260 21.58 7.98 -5.18
C PRO A 260 20.88 7.83 -6.54
N GLY A 261 19.77 8.55 -6.74
CA GLY A 261 19.20 8.68 -8.08
C GLY A 261 20.27 9.20 -9.06
N PRO A 262 20.05 9.01 -10.38
CA PRO A 262 20.96 9.52 -11.39
C PRO A 262 21.20 11.02 -11.25
#